data_AF-A0A7Y5VC68-F1
#
_entry.id   AF-A0A7Y5VC68-F1
#
_cell.length_a   1.000
_cell.length_b   1.000
_cell.length_c   1.000
_cell.angle_alpha   90.00
_cell.angle_beta   90.00
_cell.angle_gamma   90.00
#
_symmetry.space_group_name_H-M   'P 1'
#
loop_
_entity.id
_entity.type
_entity.pdbx_description
1 polymer ?
#
loop_
_entity_poly.entity_id
_entity_poly.type
_entity_poly.pdbx_seq_one_letter_code
_entity_poly.pdbx_strand_id
1 'polypeptide(L)'
;IRLAGYGYPRAPASPITIDREAGTLREYPLTTLDFFGLRIPAAGGGYLRQFPFAVIRRAFVERERLRAPGVFYVHPWELDPEQPRLPVGALTRMRHYRGLESTAERIDRLLREFAFTSIAGDLAHEALSA
;
A
#
# COMPACT_ATOMS: atom_id res chain seq x y z
N ILE A 1 -13.94 -6.41 -0.86
CA ILE A 1 -12.91 -5.35 -0.71
C ILE A 1 -12.53 -4.81 -2.08
N ARG A 2 -12.10 -5.67 -3.01
CA ARG A 2 -11.90 -5.29 -4.41
C ARG A 2 -13.25 -5.07 -5.11
N LEU A 3 -13.38 -3.95 -5.83
CA LEU A 3 -14.50 -3.71 -6.75
C LEU A 3 -14.15 -4.29 -8.13
N ALA A 4 -15.13 -4.83 -8.84
CA ALA A 4 -14.95 -5.26 -10.23
C ALA A 4 -14.58 -4.05 -11.10
N GLY A 5 -13.60 -4.20 -11.98
CA GLY A 5 -13.07 -3.12 -12.81
C GLY A 5 -12.18 -2.09 -12.10
N TYR A 6 -11.94 -2.23 -10.79
CA TYR A 6 -11.07 -1.31 -10.05
C TYR A 6 -9.60 -1.71 -10.13
N GLY A 7 -8.76 -0.72 -10.47
CA GLY A 7 -7.32 -0.85 -10.64
C GLY A 7 -6.91 -1.33 -12.04
N TYR A 8 -5.61 -1.26 -12.34
CA TYR A 8 -5.05 -1.69 -13.62
C TYR A 8 -4.20 -2.96 -13.43
N PRO A 9 -4.70 -4.16 -13.77
CA PRO A 9 -4.00 -5.42 -13.48
C PRO A 9 -2.60 -5.52 -14.10
N ARG A 10 -2.39 -4.85 -15.24
CA ARG A 10 -1.13 -4.82 -15.98
C ARG A 10 -0.25 -3.62 -15.64
N ALA A 11 -0.60 -2.84 -14.62
CA ALA A 11 0.26 -1.75 -14.15
C ALA A 11 1.64 -2.30 -13.75
N PRO A 12 2.72 -1.57 -14.00
CA PRO A 12 4.02 -1.85 -13.42
C PRO A 12 3.92 -1.91 -11.89
N ALA A 13 4.62 -2.87 -11.29
CA ALA A 13 4.68 -3.03 -9.84
C ALA A 13 5.85 -2.28 -9.18
N SER A 14 6.69 -1.62 -9.99
CA SER A 14 7.82 -0.80 -9.58
C SER A 14 7.67 0.61 -10.14
N PRO A 15 8.33 1.62 -9.52
CA PRO A 15 8.25 2.99 -10.02
C PRO A 15 8.66 3.10 -11.48
N ILE A 16 7.91 3.89 -12.23
CA ILE A 16 8.17 4.15 -13.65
C ILE A 16 8.22 5.63 -13.92
N THR A 17 8.96 5.99 -14.95
CA THR A 17 9.00 7.34 -15.49
C THR A 17 8.16 7.37 -16.74
N ILE A 18 7.25 8.33 -16.82
CA ILE A 18 6.35 8.54 -17.94
C ILE A 18 6.72 9.86 -18.59
N ASP A 19 7.29 9.79 -19.79
CA ASP A 19 7.60 10.96 -20.59
C ASP A 19 6.42 11.37 -21.48
N ARG A 20 6.14 12.66 -21.50
CA ARG A 20 5.11 13.33 -22.29
C ARG A 20 5.69 14.63 -22.85
N GLU A 21 5.06 15.17 -23.89
CA GLU A 21 5.47 16.46 -24.48
C GLU A 21 5.48 17.60 -23.45
N ALA A 22 4.54 17.58 -22.51
CA ALA A 22 4.42 18.58 -21.45
C ALA A 22 5.36 18.36 -20.26
N GLY A 23 6.14 17.27 -20.25
CA GLY A 23 7.09 16.94 -19.18
C GLY A 23 7.06 15.48 -18.75
N THR A 24 7.77 15.22 -17.65
CA THR A 24 8.01 13.87 -17.13
C THR A 24 7.28 13.66 -15.80
N LEU A 25 6.64 12.51 -15.64
CA LEU A 25 5.97 12.10 -14.41
C LEU A 25 6.63 10.84 -13.84
N ARG A 26 7.02 10.86 -12.56
CA ARG A 26 7.41 9.65 -11.83
C ARG A 26 6.18 9.06 -11.12
N GLU A 27 5.81 7.84 -11.48
CA GLU A 27 4.68 7.14 -10.87
C GLU A 27 5.18 6.06 -9.90
N TYR A 28 4.64 6.07 -8.69
CA TYR A 28 4.95 5.11 -7.63
C TYR A 28 3.74 4.21 -7.38
N PRO A 29 3.76 2.94 -7.83
CA PRO A 29 2.64 2.03 -7.62
C PRO A 29 2.56 1.59 -6.15
N LEU A 30 1.32 1.38 -5.68
CA LEU A 30 1.07 0.75 -4.39
C LEU A 30 1.57 -0.70 -4.37
N THR A 31 2.15 -1.13 -3.26
CA THR A 31 2.67 -2.50 -3.10
C THR A 31 1.59 -3.56 -3.34
N THR A 32 1.94 -4.54 -4.17
CA THR A 32 1.16 -5.76 -4.39
C THR A 32 2.01 -6.99 -4.11
N LEU A 33 1.33 -8.10 -3.81
CA LEU A 33 1.92 -9.44 -3.74
C LEU A 33 1.42 -10.24 -4.94
N ASP A 34 2.35 -10.79 -5.73
CA ASP A 34 2.00 -11.74 -6.78
C ASP A 34 2.00 -13.16 -6.18
N PHE A 35 0.84 -13.82 -6.16
CA PHE A 35 0.64 -15.13 -5.53
C PHE A 35 -0.24 -16.02 -6.40
N PHE A 36 0.30 -17.15 -6.88
CA PHE A 36 -0.37 -18.07 -7.81
C PHE A 36 -1.02 -17.39 -9.02
N GLY A 37 -0.30 -16.45 -9.65
CA GLY A 37 -0.79 -15.71 -10.82
C GLY A 37 -1.84 -14.64 -10.49
N LEU A 38 -2.19 -14.45 -9.21
CA LEU A 38 -3.06 -13.38 -8.75
C LEU A 38 -2.23 -12.23 -8.17
N ARG A 39 -2.51 -11.02 -8.63
CA ARG A 39 -1.98 -9.79 -8.05
C ARG A 39 -2.88 -9.32 -6.91
N ILE A 40 -2.40 -9.54 -5.68
CA ILE A 40 -3.09 -9.22 -4.44
C ILE A 40 -2.63 -7.84 -3.95
N PRO A 41 -3.53 -6.87 -3.75
CA PRO A 41 -3.16 -5.61 -3.12
C PRO A 41 -2.66 -5.85 -1.70
N ALA A 42 -1.48 -5.33 -1.40
CA ALA A 42 -0.81 -5.51 -0.11
C ALA A 42 -0.32 -4.16 0.46
N ALA A 43 -0.92 -3.08 -0.01
CA ALA A 43 -0.64 -1.73 0.44
C ALA A 43 -1.81 -1.20 1.26
N GLY A 44 -1.51 -0.74 2.48
CA GLY A 44 -2.33 0.21 3.22
C GLY A 44 -3.82 -0.07 3.36
N GLY A 45 -4.54 0.93 3.86
CA GLY A 45 -5.99 0.96 3.74
C GLY A 45 -6.74 -0.23 4.35
N GLY A 46 -7.85 -0.57 3.70
CA GLY A 46 -8.62 -1.76 4.04
C GLY A 46 -7.86 -3.08 3.93
N TYR A 47 -6.79 -3.17 3.12
CA TYR A 47 -5.99 -4.40 2.99
C TYR A 47 -5.13 -4.64 4.24
N LEU A 48 -4.45 -3.60 4.73
CA LEU A 48 -3.66 -3.65 5.97
C LEU A 48 -4.52 -4.04 7.16
N ARG A 49 -5.79 -3.59 7.22
CA ARG A 49 -6.72 -3.97 8.30
C ARG A 49 -7.28 -5.39 8.16
N GLN A 50 -7.63 -5.80 6.94
CA GLN A 50 -8.45 -7.00 6.73
C GLN A 50 -7.63 -8.25 6.45
N PHE A 51 -6.45 -8.13 5.84
CA PHE A 51 -5.60 -9.28 5.55
C PHE A 51 -4.73 -9.65 6.76
N PRO A 52 -4.30 -10.93 6.86
CA PRO A 52 -3.26 -11.31 7.80
C PRO A 52 -1.99 -10.49 7.54
N PHE A 53 -1.34 -10.01 8.61
CA PHE A 53 -0.11 -9.21 8.49
C PHE A 53 0.98 -9.93 7.67
N ALA A 54 1.02 -11.27 7.71
CA ALA A 54 1.94 -12.08 6.92
C ALA A 54 1.84 -11.83 5.40
N VAL A 55 0.66 -11.49 4.87
CA VAL A 55 0.46 -11.14 3.46
C VAL A 55 1.17 -9.83 3.14
N ILE A 56 0.95 -8.83 3.99
CA ILE A 56 1.57 -7.50 3.87
C ILE A 56 3.09 -7.64 3.96
N ARG A 57 3.57 -8.28 5.02
CA ARG A 57 5.00 -8.54 5.26
C ARG A 57 5.65 -9.25 4.07
N ARG A 58 5.03 -10.31 3.55
CA ARG A 58 5.57 -11.06 2.40
C ARG A 58 5.71 -10.16 1.18
N ALA A 59 4.74 -9.28 0.92
CA ALA A 59 4.82 -8.35 -0.19
C ALA A 59 6.05 -7.44 -0.07
N PHE A 60 6.29 -6.85 1.10
CA PHE A 60 7.45 -5.98 1.34
C PHE A 60 8.79 -6.73 1.26
N VAL A 61 8.88 -7.95 1.81
CA VAL A 61 10.07 -8.81 1.64
C VAL A 61 10.34 -9.10 0.16
N GLU A 62 9.31 -9.31 -0.64
CA GLU A 62 9.47 -9.53 -2.09
C GLU A 62 9.97 -8.27 -2.81
N ARG A 63 9.51 -7.08 -2.40
CA ARG A 63 10.01 -5.79 -2.92
C ARG A 63 11.50 -5.60 -2.65
N GLU A 64 11.96 -5.86 -1.42
CA GLU A 64 13.39 -5.81 -1.09
C GLU A 64 14.22 -6.80 -1.91
N ARG A 65 13.73 -8.03 -2.09
CA ARG A 65 14.40 -9.04 -2.93
C ARG A 65 14.55 -8.59 -4.38
N LEU A 66 13.55 -7.87 -4.90
CA LEU A 66 13.57 -7.28 -6.24
C LEU A 66 14.33 -5.95 -6.30
N ARG A 67 14.92 -5.49 -5.20
CA ARG A 67 15.61 -4.19 -5.07
C ARG A 67 14.75 -3.03 -5.58
N ALA A 68 13.47 -3.06 -5.26
CA ALA A 68 12.54 -2.05 -5.69
C ALA A 68 11.70 -1.56 -4.49
N PRO A 69 11.32 -0.29 -4.43
CA PRO A 69 10.62 0.24 -3.26
C PRO A 69 9.23 -0.39 -3.14
N GLY A 70 8.80 -0.53 -1.88
CA GLY A 70 7.42 -0.82 -1.52
C GLY A 70 6.75 0.45 -1.01
N VAL A 71 5.52 0.71 -1.45
CA VAL A 71 4.73 1.88 -1.07
C VAL A 71 3.48 1.43 -0.32
N PHE A 72 3.25 1.99 0.87
CA PHE A 72 1.98 1.89 1.57
C PHE A 72 1.43 3.28 1.89
N TYR A 73 0.15 3.32 2.23
CA TYR A 73 -0.53 4.52 2.67
C TYR A 73 -1.51 4.17 3.79
N VAL A 74 -1.98 5.18 4.51
CA VAL A 74 -3.02 5.02 5.53
C VAL A 74 -3.90 6.26 5.47
N HIS A 75 -5.20 6.10 5.71
CA HIS A 75 -6.08 7.25 5.93
C HIS A 75 -6.08 7.60 7.42
N PRO A 76 -6.16 8.88 7.81
CA PRO A 76 -6.15 9.27 9.22
C PRO A 76 -7.20 8.56 10.07
N TRP A 77 -8.41 8.35 9.51
CA TRP A 77 -9.50 7.65 10.20
C TRP A 77 -9.21 6.17 10.50
N GLU A 78 -8.24 5.55 9.82
CA GLU A 78 -7.88 4.15 10.07
C GLU A 78 -7.08 4.00 11.38
N LEU A 79 -6.58 5.11 11.92
CA LEU A 79 -5.87 5.21 13.19
C LEU A 79 -6.74 5.78 14.31
N ASP A 80 -8.04 5.92 14.06
CA ASP A 80 -9.04 6.36 15.04
C ASP A 80 -10.06 5.24 15.30
N PRO A 81 -9.80 4.33 16.26
CA PRO A 81 -10.74 3.28 16.63
C PRO A 81 -12.04 3.81 17.25
N GLU A 82 -12.01 5.03 17.79
CA GLU A 82 -13.12 5.66 18.53
C GLU A 82 -14.03 6.49 17.64
N GLN A 83 -13.75 6.56 16.33
CA GLN A 83 -14.54 7.30 15.37
C GLN A 83 -16.04 6.94 15.43
N PRO A 84 -16.94 7.89 15.12
CA PRO A 84 -18.38 7.65 15.12
C PRO A 84 -18.81 6.46 14.25
N ARG A 85 -19.73 5.65 14.79
CA ARG A 85 -20.29 4.49 14.08
C ARG A 85 -21.63 4.84 13.45
N LEU A 86 -21.68 4.77 12.12
CA LEU A 86 -22.88 5.06 11.36
C LEU A 86 -23.77 3.81 11.19
N PRO A 87 -25.10 3.96 11.13
CA PRO A 87 -26.03 2.86 10.86
C PRO A 87 -26.00 2.49 9.37
N VAL A 88 -24.95 1.79 8.95
CA VAL A 88 -24.74 1.34 7.57
C VAL A 88 -24.89 -0.18 7.42
N GLY A 89 -25.11 -0.65 6.20
CA GLY A 89 -25.19 -2.08 5.88
C GLY A 89 -23.91 -2.84 6.27
N ALA A 90 -24.06 -4.15 6.51
CA ALA A 90 -23.01 -5.01 7.07
C ALA A 90 -21.69 -4.99 6.25
N LEU A 91 -21.78 -4.96 4.92
CA LEU A 91 -20.60 -4.90 4.06
C LEU A 91 -19.83 -3.59 4.20
N THR A 92 -20.53 -2.46 4.26
CA THR A 92 -19.93 -1.14 4.48
C THR A 92 -19.31 -1.08 5.87
N ARG A 93 -20.04 -1.58 6.89
CA ARG A 93 -19.53 -1.68 8.26
C ARG A 93 -18.25 -2.50 8.33
N MET A 94 -18.17 -3.63 7.65
CA MET A 94 -16.96 -4.46 7.59
C MET A 94 -15.79 -3.71 6.94
N ARG A 95 -16.00 -3.07 5.78
CA ARG A 95 -14.93 -2.35 5.06
C ARG A 95 -14.38 -1.18 5.87
N HIS A 96 -15.27 -0.48 6.57
CA HIS A 96 -14.92 0.70 7.35
C HIS A 96 -14.31 0.29 8.70
N TYR A 97 -15.06 -0.41 9.55
CA TYR A 97 -14.70 -0.54 10.97
C TYR A 97 -13.88 -1.78 11.35
N ARG A 98 -13.77 -2.80 10.47
CA ARG A 98 -13.03 -4.02 10.82
C ARG A 98 -11.53 -3.73 10.92
N GLY A 99 -10.93 -4.14 12.03
CA GLY A 99 -9.48 -4.13 12.23
C GLY A 99 -8.89 -2.80 12.70
N LEU A 100 -9.71 -1.79 12.99
CA LEU A 100 -9.26 -0.44 13.40
C LEU A 100 -8.30 -0.49 14.60
N GLU A 101 -8.67 -1.22 15.66
CA GLU A 101 -7.89 -1.34 16.91
C GLU A 101 -6.44 -1.82 16.67
N SER A 102 -6.23 -2.68 15.66
CA SER A 102 -4.90 -3.24 15.36
C SER A 102 -4.10 -2.44 14.33
N THR A 103 -4.68 -1.40 13.72
CA THR A 103 -4.07 -0.74 12.56
C THR A 103 -2.78 -0.01 12.94
N ALA A 104 -2.80 0.74 14.04
CA ALA A 104 -1.63 1.47 14.51
C ALA A 104 -0.45 0.54 14.84
N GLU A 105 -0.71 -0.56 15.55
CA GLU A 105 0.30 -1.58 15.87
C GLU A 105 0.89 -2.22 14.60
N ARG A 106 0.05 -2.52 13.60
CA ARG A 106 0.53 -3.08 12.32
C ARG A 106 1.43 -2.10 11.55
N ILE A 107 1.12 -0.80 11.60
CA ILE A 107 1.97 0.24 10.98
C ILE A 107 3.30 0.35 11.73
N ASP A 108 3.27 0.44 13.06
CA ASP A 108 4.49 0.48 13.88
C ASP A 108 5.38 -0.74 13.61
N ARG A 109 4.78 -1.94 13.54
CA ARG A 109 5.51 -3.15 13.15
C ARG A 109 6.12 -3.06 11.76
N LEU A 110 5.38 -2.56 10.77
CA LEU A 110 5.89 -2.42 9.40
C LEU A 110 7.07 -1.44 9.35
N LEU A 111 6.95 -0.30 10.02
CA LEU A 111 7.98 0.75 10.08
C LEU A 111 9.25 0.31 10.84
N ARG A 112 9.12 -0.61 11.81
CA ARG A 112 10.27 -1.20 12.51
C ARG A 112 10.97 -2.28 11.70
N GLU A 113 10.22 -3.02 10.90
CA GLU A 113 10.73 -4.18 10.17
C GLU A 113 11.45 -3.79 8.86
N PHE A 114 11.07 -2.68 8.23
CA PHE A 114 11.61 -2.25 6.95
C PHE A 114 12.13 -0.81 7.00
N ALA A 115 13.13 -0.49 6.17
CA ALA A 115 13.63 0.86 6.03
C ALA A 115 12.76 1.66 5.06
N PHE A 116 12.03 2.64 5.59
CA PHE A 116 11.24 3.56 4.78
C PHE A 116 11.94 4.90 4.59
N THR A 117 11.72 5.50 3.44
CA THR A 117 12.04 6.91 3.14
C THR A 117 10.81 7.61 2.58
N SER A 118 10.89 8.93 2.40
CA SER A 118 9.86 9.67 1.67
C SER A 118 10.03 9.49 0.16
N ILE A 119 8.94 9.66 -0.59
CA ILE A 119 9.01 9.70 -2.08
C ILE A 119 10.00 10.79 -2.54
N ALA A 120 10.02 11.94 -1.88
CA ALA A 120 10.98 13.00 -2.18
C ALA A 120 12.44 12.56 -1.96
N GLY A 121 12.70 11.77 -0.90
CA GLY A 121 14.03 11.23 -0.62
C GLY A 121 14.48 10.20 -1.65
N ASP A 122 13.56 9.36 -2.12
CA ASP A 122 13.83 8.39 -3.20
C ASP A 122 14.16 9.08 -4.52
N LEU A 123 13.39 10.11 -4.91
CA LEU A 123 13.66 10.92 -6.09
C LEU A 123 15.05 11.59 -6.03
N ALA A 124 15.44 12.12 -4.87
CA ALA A 124 16.75 12.71 -4.68
C ALA A 124 17.89 11.67 -4.77
N HIS A 125 17.68 10.46 -4.25
CA HIS A 125 18.66 9.38 -4.35
C HIS A 125 18.87 8.93 -5.81
N GLU A 126 17.79 8.76 -6.58
CA GLU A 126 17.89 8.41 -8.00
C GLU A 126 18.66 9.48 -8.79
N ALA A 127 18.37 10.77 -8.55
CA ALA A 127 19.06 11.88 -9.22
C ALA A 127 20.57 11.92 -8.93
N LEU A 128 21.01 11.46 -7.76
CA LEU A 128 22.43 11.36 -7.40
C LEU A 128 23.12 10.09 -7.94
N SER A 129 22.34 9.10 -8.39
CA SER A 129 22.84 7.79 -8.85
C SER A 129 22.80 7.62 -10.37
N ALA A 130 22.23 8.61 -11.09
CA ALA A 130 22.17 8.70 -12.54
C ALA A 130 23.32 9.57 -13.08
#